data_AF-A0A6N7HVS8-F1
#
_entry.id   AF-A0A6N7HVS8-F1
#
_cell.length_a   1.000
_cell.length_b   1.000
_cell.length_c   1.000
_cell.angle_alpha   90.00
_cell.angle_beta   90.00
_cell.angle_gamma   90.00
#
_symmetry.space_group_name_H-M   'P 1'
#
loop_
_entity.id
_entity.type
_entity.pdbx_description
1 polymer ?
#
loop_
_entity_poly.entity_id
_entity_poly.type
_entity_poly.pdbx_seq_one_letter_code
_entity_poly.pdbx_strand_id
1 'polypeptide(L)' 'MNRTPRGTRGGTVIVDCDRCEVRGDACQDCVISVLLGAPSNVEFDAGERRAIDALAGAGMVPRLRLVSPDTEPRSGAA' A
#
# COMPACT_ATOMS: atom_id res chain seq x y z
N MET A 1 -10.58 -8.10 -27.32
CA MET A 1 -11.45 -6.96 -26.98
C MET A 1 -11.12 -6.63 -25.52
N ASN A 2 -10.45 -5.57 -25.09
CA ASN A 2 -10.33 -4.18 -25.53
C ASN A 2 -8.88 -3.71 -25.25
N ARG A 3 -8.19 -3.11 -26.24
CA ARG A 3 -6.75 -2.78 -26.15
C ARG A 3 -6.57 -1.29 -25.88
N THR A 4 -5.88 -0.92 -24.78
CA THR A 4 -4.83 0.14 -24.60
C THR A 4 -4.85 0.74 -23.18
N PRO A 5 -3.73 0.70 -22.43
CA PRO A 5 -3.11 1.98 -22.04
C PRO A 5 -1.57 1.97 -22.01
N ARG A 6 -0.95 3.07 -22.44
CA ARG A 6 0.38 3.48 -21.99
C ARG A 6 0.32 4.97 -21.62
N GLY A 7 0.86 5.30 -20.45
CA GLY A 7 1.18 6.68 -20.05
C GLY A 7 0.08 7.41 -19.28
N THR A 8 0.48 8.01 -18.17
CA THR A 8 -0.30 8.90 -17.29
C THR A 8 -1.03 9.96 -18.10
N ARG A 9 -2.38 9.94 -18.05
CA ARG A 9 -3.20 11.11 -18.39
C ARG A 9 -3.60 11.77 -17.08
N GLY A 10 -3.02 12.94 -16.79
CA GLY A 10 -3.38 13.81 -15.66
C GLY A 10 -3.40 13.11 -14.28
N GLY A 11 -2.24 12.94 -13.65
CA GLY A 11 -2.12 12.53 -12.23
C GLY A 11 -2.56 11.10 -11.88
N THR A 12 -3.14 10.34 -12.82
CA THR A 12 -3.65 8.98 -12.56
C THR A 12 -2.73 7.93 -13.18
N VAL A 13 -2.33 6.94 -12.37
CA VAL A 13 -1.56 5.78 -12.81
C VAL A 13 -2.54 4.67 -13.22
N ILE A 14 -2.41 4.17 -14.46
CA ILE A 14 -3.21 3.06 -14.98
C ILE A 14 -2.31 1.84 -15.14
N VAL A 15 -2.66 0.74 -14.47
CA VAL A 15 -1.96 -0.54 -14.58
C VAL A 15 -2.78 -1.50 -15.42
N ASP A 16 -2.15 -2.04 -16.47
CA ASP A 16 -2.76 -3.01 -17.38
C ASP A 16 -2.14 -4.38 -17.18
N CYS A 17 -2.83 -5.23 -16.41
CA CYS A 17 -2.41 -6.60 -16.16
C CYS A 17 -2.52 -7.47 -17.42
N ASP A 18 -3.38 -7.17 -18.38
CA ASP A 18 -3.55 -7.98 -19.59
C ASP A 18 -2.37 -7.83 -20.57
N ARG A 19 -1.56 -6.77 -20.42
CA ARG A 19 -0.34 -6.53 -21.21
C ARG A 19 0.96 -6.70 -20.41
N CYS A 20 0.88 -7.12 -19.14
CA CYS A 20 2.07 -7.29 -18.32
C CYS A 20 2.84 -8.56 -18.75
N GLU A 21 4.08 -8.38 -19.23
CA GLU A 21 4.92 -9.48 -19.74
C GLU A 21 5.30 -10.51 -18.68
N VAL A 22 5.27 -10.11 -17.40
CA VAL A 22 5.59 -10.96 -16.25
C VAL A 22 4.34 -11.34 -15.43
N ARG A 23 3.14 -11.20 -15.99
CA ARG A 23 1.91 -11.57 -15.31
C ARG A 23 1.90 -13.06 -14.97
N GLY A 24 1.48 -13.37 -13.75
CA GLY A 24 1.56 -14.71 -13.18
C GLY A 24 2.86 -14.87 -12.43
N ASP A 25 3.97 -14.89 -13.16
CA ASP A 25 5.31 -15.20 -12.62
C ASP A 25 5.78 -14.23 -11.54
N ALA A 26 5.59 -12.92 -11.75
CA ALA A 26 6.01 -11.88 -10.79
C ALA A 26 4.85 -11.28 -9.99
N CYS A 27 3.62 -11.76 -10.18
CA CYS A 27 2.45 -11.14 -9.54
C CYS A 27 2.49 -11.21 -8.00
N GLN A 28 3.12 -12.23 -7.43
CA GLN A 28 3.21 -12.38 -5.97
C GLN A 28 4.11 -11.31 -5.31
N ASP A 29 5.06 -10.75 -6.08
CA ASP A 29 5.97 -9.68 -5.62
C ASP A 29 5.64 -8.33 -6.29
N CYS A 30 4.49 -8.23 -6.95
CA CYS A 30 4.04 -6.99 -7.55
C CYS A 30 3.35 -6.11 -6.50
N VAL A 31 3.71 -4.82 -6.44
CA VAL A 31 3.11 -3.83 -5.53
C VAL A 31 1.57 -3.77 -5.62
N ILE A 32 0.99 -4.13 -6.77
CA ILE A 32 -0.46 -4.13 -6.99
C ILE A 32 -1.17 -5.19 -6.15
N SER A 33 -0.52 -6.31 -5.86
CA SER A 33 -1.08 -7.34 -4.99
C SER A 33 -1.27 -6.80 -3.56
N VAL A 34 -0.33 -5.98 -3.07
CA VAL A 34 -0.48 -5.29 -1.78
C VAL A 34 -1.62 -4.27 -1.82
N LEU A 35 -1.76 -3.51 -2.91
CA LEU A 35 -2.81 -2.48 -3.00
C LEU A 35 -4.22 -3.07 -3.15
N LEU A 36 -4.36 -4.22 -3.82
CA LEU A 36 -5.66 -4.87 -4.06
C LEU A 36 -6.02 -5.92 -3.01
N GLY A 37 -5.06 -6.35 -2.18
CA GLY A 37 -5.22 -7.44 -1.24
C GLY A 37 -4.25 -7.36 -0.07
N ALA A 38 -4.11 -6.18 0.54
CA ALA A 38 -3.41 -6.06 1.81
C ALA A 38 -4.03 -7.05 2.81
N PRO A 39 -3.22 -7.80 3.57
CA PRO A 39 -3.75 -8.65 4.63
C PRO A 39 -4.65 -7.82 5.55
N SER A 40 -5.84 -8.33 5.84
CA SER A 40 -6.90 -7.60 6.55
C SER A 40 -6.53 -7.21 7.98
N ASN A 41 -5.48 -7.81 8.53
CA ASN A 41 -4.96 -7.57 9.87
C ASN A 41 -3.42 -7.57 9.87
N VAL A 42 -2.83 -6.39 9.71
CA VAL A 42 -1.41 -6.20 10.02
C VAL A 42 -1.30 -5.81 11.49
N GLU A 43 -1.01 -6.79 12.33
CA GLU A 43 -0.76 -6.58 13.75
C GLU A 43 0.74 -6.41 13.99
N PHE A 44 1.13 -5.32 14.66
CA PHE A 44 2.50 -5.12 15.09
C PHE A 44 2.57 -5.16 16.62
N ASP A 45 3.44 -6.01 17.14
CA ASP A 45 3.69 -6.03 18.57
C ASP A 45 4.41 -4.75 19.04
N ALA A 46 4.65 -4.62 20.35
CA ALA A 46 5.30 -3.43 20.90
C ALA A 46 6.79 -3.30 20.50
N GLY A 47 7.47 -4.42 20.22
CA GLY A 47 8.84 -4.43 19.71
C GLY A 47 8.90 -3.99 18.25
N GLU A 48 8.04 -4.55 17.41
CA GLU A 48 7.96 -4.23 15.98
C GLU A 48 7.58 -2.76 15.74
N ARG A 49 6.61 -2.22 16.48
CA ARG A 49 6.27 -0.79 16.43
C ARG A 49 7.47 0.09 16.76
N ARG A 50 8.21 -0.26 17.81
CA ARG A 50 9.44 0.46 18.19
C ARG A 50 10.51 0.38 17.10
N ALA A 51 10.66 -0.78 16.45
CA ALA A 51 11.59 -0.95 15.34
C ALA A 51 11.19 -0.06 14.15
N ILE A 52 9.92 -0.05 13.75
CA ILE A 52 9.41 0.81 12.68
C ILE A 52 9.63 2.29 13.02
N ASP A 53 9.37 2.69 14.26
CA ASP A 53 9.60 4.07 14.71
C ASP A 53 11.07 4.48 14.68
N ALA A 54 11.99 3.57 15.03
CA ALA A 54 13.42 3.81 14.93
C ALA A 54 13.86 3.98 13.46
N LEU A 55 13.38 3.10 12.58
CA LEU A 55 13.64 3.20 11.14
C LEU A 55 13.08 4.49 10.54
N ALA A 56 11.88 4.89 10.96
CA ALA A 56 11.24 6.12 10.51
C ALA A 56 11.95 7.36 11.06
N GLY A 57 12.41 7.33 12.32
CA GLY A 57 13.23 8.37 12.92
C GLY A 57 14.56 8.59 12.18
N ALA A 58 15.13 7.51 11.62
CA ALA A 58 16.31 7.56 10.77
C ALA A 58 16.01 7.88 9.29
N GLY A 59 14.74 8.06 8.90
CA GLY A 59 14.35 8.39 7.52
C GLY A 59 14.38 7.22 6.54
N MET A 60 14.49 5.98 7.03
CA MET A 60 14.58 4.77 6.19
C MET A 60 13.21 4.25 5.74
N VAL A 61 12.15 4.54 6.51
CA VAL A 61 10.77 4.13 6.19
C VAL A 61 9.78 5.25 6.54
N PRO A 62 8.60 5.28 5.90
CA PRO A 62 7.51 6.12 6.37
C PRO A 62 7.07 5.77 7.79
N ARG A 63 6.58 6.76 8.55
CA ARG A 63 5.91 6.51 9.83
C ARG A 63 4.71 5.60 9.65
N LEU A 64 4.41 4.80 10.67
CA LEU A 64 3.27 3.90 10.68
C LEU A 64 1.95 4.70 10.55
N ARG A 65 1.12 4.35 9.54
CA ARG A 65 -0.16 5.03 9.22
C ARG A 65 -1.37 4.09 9.36
N LEU A 66 -1.22 3.00 10.12
CA LEU A 66 -2.33 2.10 10.39
C LEU A 66 -3.36 2.81 11.26
N VAL A 67 -4.64 2.63 10.94
CA VAL A 67 -5.75 3.09 11.78
C VAL A 67 -6.07 1.95 12.74
N SER A 68 -5.86 2.17 14.04
CA SER A 68 -6.27 1.17 15.03
C SER A 68 -7.80 1.11 15.11
N PRO A 69 -8.40 -0.08 15.21
CA PRO A 69 -9.85 -0.21 15.36
C PRO A 69 -10.40 0.50 16.62
N ASP A 70 -9.56 0.66 17.65
CA ASP A 70 -9.90 1.39 18.88
C ASP A 70 -9.69 2.91 18.78
N THR A 71 -9.17 3.40 17.66
CA THR A 71 -9.10 4.85 17.41
C THR A 71 -10.48 5.32 17.02
N GLU A 72 -11.26 5.77 18.01
CA GLU A 72 -12.51 6.47 17.77
C GLU A 72 -12.26 7.59 16.73
N PRO A 73 -13.02 7.65 15.62
CA PRO A 73 -12.90 8.74 14.68
C PRO A 73 -13.14 10.04 15.45
N ARG A 74 -12.14 10.93 15.46
CA ARG A 74 -12.27 12.26 16.07
C ARG A 74 -13.40 13.01 15.36
N SER A 75 -14.61 12.89 15.90
CA SER A 75 -15.77 13.66 15.52
C SER A 75 -15.49 15.13 15.84
N GLY A 76 -15.33 15.93 14.79
CA GLY A 76 -15.42 17.39 14.88
C GLY A 76 -14.36 18.17 14.11
N ALA A 77 -14.78 18.80 13.02
CA ALA A 77 -14.70 20.25 12.88
C ALA A 77 -15.75 20.67 11.84
N ALA A 78 -16.84 21.28 12.33
CA ALA A 78 -17.79 22.04 11.53
C ALA A 78 -17.18 23.38 11.10
#